data_AF-A0A261FJH6-F1
#
_entry.id   AF-A0A261FJH6-F1
#
_cell.length_a   1.000
_cell.length_b   1.000
_cell.length_c   1.000
_cell.angle_alpha   90.00
_cell.angle_beta   90.00
_cell.angle_gamma   90.00
#
_symmetry.space_group_name_H-M   'P 1'
#
loop_
_entity.id
_entity.type
_entity.pdbx_description
1 polymer ?
#
loop_
_entity_poly.entity_id
_entity_poly.type
_entity_poly.pdbx_seq_one_letter_code
_entity_poly.pdbx_strand_id
1 'polypeptide(L)'
;MAARRYREGESPARIFREAGLDSAMIGYKRIERCIARWRDLPDGDAAAPSATRVPAAPVRRRARSSGDRATVRALSYRVAELEGRIAELETRL
;
A
#
# COMPACT_ATOMS: atom_id res chain seq x y z
N MET A 1 -5.80 6.19 -19.20
CA MET A 1 -4.86 5.69 -18.17
C MET A 1 -3.73 6.69 -17.97
N ALA A 2 -3.28 6.91 -16.74
CA ALA A 2 -2.25 7.91 -16.40
C ALA A 2 -0.89 7.68 -17.09
N ALA A 3 -0.48 6.41 -17.26
CA ALA A 3 0.76 6.06 -17.97
C ALA A 3 0.74 6.43 -19.46
N ARG A 4 -0.42 6.31 -20.13
CA ARG A 4 -0.59 6.70 -21.54
C ARG A 4 -0.42 8.22 -21.71
N ARG A 5 -1.05 9.02 -20.85
CA ARG A 5 -0.94 10.49 -20.86
C ARG A 5 0.50 10.96 -20.66
N TYR A 6 1.24 10.28 -19.77
CA TYR A 6 2.68 10.53 -19.59
C TYR A 6 3.48 10.24 -20.87
N ARG A 7 3.17 9.15 -21.59
CA ARG A 7 3.82 8.83 -22.88
C ARG A 7 3.47 9.80 -24.00
N GLU A 8 2.27 10.40 -23.94
CA GLU A 8 1.85 11.50 -24.82
C GLU A 8 2.55 12.84 -24.48
N GLY A 9 3.46 12.86 -23.50
CA GLY A 9 4.29 14.01 -23.15
C GLY A 9 3.73 14.87 -22.01
N GLU A 10 2.63 14.46 -21.38
CA GLU A 10 2.03 15.25 -20.32
C GLU A 10 2.83 15.18 -19.01
N SER A 11 2.94 16.32 -18.32
CA SER A 11 3.67 16.42 -17.05
C SER A 11 3.05 15.50 -16.00
N PRO A 12 3.84 14.64 -15.33
CA PRO A 12 3.34 13.79 -14.27
C PRO A 12 2.62 14.55 -13.15
N ALA A 13 3.15 15.69 -12.72
CA ALA A 13 2.51 16.50 -11.69
C ALA A 13 1.09 16.94 -12.08
N ARG A 14 0.85 17.18 -13.38
CA ARG A 14 -0.49 17.52 -13.90
C ARG A 14 -1.41 16.29 -13.88
N ILE A 15 -0.95 15.15 -14.37
CA ILE A 15 -1.71 13.89 -14.37
C ILE A 15 -2.15 13.49 -12.96
N PHE A 16 -1.24 13.59 -11.98
CA PHE A 16 -1.52 13.23 -10.59
C PHE A 16 -2.45 14.23 -9.90
N ARG A 17 -2.27 15.53 -10.15
CA ARG A 17 -3.14 16.58 -9.60
C ARG A 17 -4.57 16.50 -10.14
N GLU A 18 -4.74 16.23 -11.44
CA GLU A 18 -6.08 16.01 -12.02
C GLU A 18 -6.77 14.77 -11.46
N ALA A 19 -6.00 13.77 -11.04
CA ALA A 19 -6.51 12.59 -10.34
C ALA A 19 -6.75 12.82 -8.83
N GLY A 20 -6.56 14.05 -8.32
CA GLY A 20 -6.69 14.37 -6.89
C GLY A 20 -5.51 13.89 -6.02
N LEU A 21 -4.45 13.38 -6.63
CA LEU A 21 -3.25 12.87 -5.96
C LEU A 21 -2.10 13.87 -6.06
N ASP A 22 -2.35 15.12 -5.68
CA ASP A 22 -1.34 16.17 -5.80
C ASP A 22 -0.06 15.84 -5.00
N SER A 23 1.06 16.39 -5.47
CA SER A 23 2.38 16.24 -4.85
C SER A 23 2.41 16.64 -3.37
N ALA A 24 1.58 17.59 -2.94
CA ALA A 24 1.44 17.94 -1.52
C ALA A 24 0.76 16.83 -0.69
N MET A 25 -0.15 16.06 -1.31
CA MET A 25 -0.90 14.99 -0.65
C MET A 25 -0.09 13.67 -0.60
N ILE A 26 0.50 13.26 -1.71
CA ILE A 26 1.19 11.96 -1.81
C ILE A 26 2.71 12.07 -1.68
N GLY A 27 3.26 13.27 -1.79
CA GLY A 27 4.70 13.53 -1.81
C GLY A 27 5.32 13.29 -3.19
N TYR A 28 6.23 14.18 -3.57
CA TYR A 28 6.92 14.14 -4.86
C TYR A 28 7.65 12.80 -5.13
N LYS A 29 8.26 12.20 -4.10
CA LYS A 29 8.94 10.88 -4.20
C LYS A 29 8.00 9.71 -4.52
N ARG A 30 6.70 9.84 -4.29
CA ARG A 30 5.73 8.81 -4.75
C ARG A 30 5.47 8.94 -6.24
N ILE A 31 5.32 10.17 -6.73
CA ILE A 31 5.15 10.47 -8.16
C ILE A 31 6.36 9.95 -8.96
N GLU A 32 7.59 10.26 -8.53
CA GLU A 32 8.82 9.75 -9.18
C GLU A 32 8.84 8.22 -9.30
N ARG A 33 8.51 7.50 -8.22
CA ARG A 33 8.48 6.03 -8.22
C ARG A 33 7.41 5.45 -9.12
N CYS A 34 6.24 6.10 -9.21
CA CYS A 34 5.19 5.68 -10.12
C CYS A 34 5.62 5.87 -11.58
N ILE A 35 6.24 7.00 -11.92
CA ILE A 35 6.77 7.24 -13.27
C ILE A 35 7.85 6.23 -13.62
N ALA A 36 8.78 5.95 -12.71
CA ALA A 36 9.82 4.93 -12.92
C ALA A 36 9.21 3.58 -13.29
N ARG A 37 8.18 3.16 -12.56
CA ARG A 37 7.44 1.92 -12.86
C ARG A 37 6.70 1.96 -14.20
N TRP A 38 6.15 3.11 -14.59
CA TRP A 38 5.47 3.25 -15.88
C TRP A 38 6.44 3.17 -17.06
N ARG A 39 7.69 3.64 -16.89
CA ARG A 39 8.74 3.50 -17.91
C ARG A 39 9.14 2.05 -18.13
N ASP A 40 9.09 1.24 -17.08
CA ASP A 40 9.41 -0.19 -17.15
C ASP A 40 8.24 -1.05 -17.68
N LEU A 41 7.08 -0.43 -17.94
CA LEU A 41 5.88 -1.14 -18.37
C LEU A 41 5.78 -1.16 -19.91
N PRO A 42 5.64 -2.35 -20.54
CA PRO A 42 5.45 -2.44 -21.99
C PRO A 42 4.16 -1.74 -22.44
N ASP A 43 4.11 -1.31 -23.70
CA ASP A 43 3.06 -0.44 -24.24
C ASP A 43 1.62 -1.00 -24.25
N GLY A 44 1.46 -2.30 -24.02
CA GLY A 44 0.15 -2.94 -23.95
C GLY A 44 -0.54 -2.71 -22.61
N ASP A 45 -1.84 -2.42 -22.66
CA ASP A 45 -2.80 -2.35 -21.54
C ASP A 45 -2.99 -3.71 -20.81
N ALA A 46 -1.90 -4.45 -20.58
CA ALA A 46 -1.91 -5.58 -19.67
C ALA A 46 -2.04 -5.01 -18.26
N ALA A 47 -3.21 -5.26 -17.65
CA ALA A 47 -3.46 -5.18 -16.23
C ALA A 47 -2.18 -5.41 -15.43
N ALA A 48 -1.90 -4.48 -14.49
CA ALA A 48 -0.80 -4.47 -13.53
C ALA A 48 0.07 -5.74 -13.62
N PRO A 49 1.35 -5.64 -14.02
CA PRO A 49 2.18 -6.82 -14.20
C PRO A 49 2.09 -7.60 -12.90
N SER A 50 1.46 -8.78 -12.97
CA SER A 50 1.59 -9.77 -11.92
C SER A 50 3.08 -9.83 -11.67
N ALA A 51 3.47 -9.42 -10.46
CA ALA A 51 4.84 -9.07 -10.15
C ALA A 51 5.74 -10.22 -10.60
N THR A 52 6.33 -10.12 -11.79
CA THR A 52 7.52 -10.87 -12.14
C THR A 52 8.58 -10.24 -11.26
N ARG A 53 8.62 -10.78 -10.05
CA ARG A 53 9.57 -10.47 -9.02
C ARG A 53 10.91 -10.82 -9.63
N VAL A 54 11.59 -9.82 -10.18
CA VAL A 54 13.05 -9.88 -10.32
C VAL A 54 13.53 -10.31 -8.94
N PRO A 55 14.35 -11.38 -8.80
CA PRO A 55 14.99 -11.65 -7.53
C PRO A 55 15.91 -10.47 -7.27
N ALA A 56 15.38 -9.46 -6.57
CA ALA A 56 16.18 -8.39 -6.03
C ALA A 56 17.22 -9.08 -5.15
N ALA A 57 18.50 -8.88 -5.47
CA ALA A 57 19.61 -9.17 -4.57
C ALA A 57 19.20 -8.75 -3.16
N PRO A 58 19.63 -9.46 -2.10
CA PRO A 58 19.11 -9.26 -0.75
C PRO A 58 19.55 -7.89 -0.22
N VAL A 59 18.84 -6.84 -0.62
CA VAL A 59 18.75 -5.59 0.11
C VAL A 59 18.22 -6.03 1.45
N ARG A 60 19.04 -5.86 2.50
CA ARG A 60 18.64 -6.09 3.88
C ARG A 60 17.51 -5.12 4.22
N ARG A 61 16.31 -5.40 3.72
CA ARG A 61 15.08 -4.88 4.27
C ARG A 61 15.12 -5.38 5.70
N ARG A 62 15.31 -4.46 6.64
CA ARG A 62 14.97 -4.69 8.04
C ARG A 62 13.60 -5.34 7.98
N ALA A 63 13.52 -6.61 8.34
CA ALA A 63 12.29 -7.36 8.30
C ALA A 63 11.34 -6.53 9.15
N ARG A 64 10.42 -5.82 8.49
CA ARG A 64 9.29 -5.23 9.16
C ARG A 64 8.66 -6.47 9.76
N SER A 65 8.80 -6.65 11.07
CA SER A 65 8.30 -7.83 11.74
C SER A 65 6.88 -7.96 11.23
N SER A 66 6.63 -9.07 10.55
CA SER A 66 5.27 -9.57 10.43
C SER A 66 4.88 -9.78 11.88
N GLY A 67 4.39 -8.72 12.55
CA GLY A 67 3.69 -8.85 13.81
C GLY A 67 2.59 -9.84 13.47
N ASP A 68 2.81 -11.08 13.91
CA ASP A 68 2.28 -12.23 13.21
C ASP A 68 0.77 -12.08 13.10
N ARG A 69 0.22 -12.41 11.93
CA ARG A 69 -1.24 -12.49 11.80
C ARG A 69 -1.85 -13.38 12.89
N ALA A 70 -1.07 -14.33 13.41
CA ALA A 70 -1.37 -15.12 14.60
C ALA A 70 -1.44 -14.27 15.89
N THR A 71 -0.48 -13.37 16.12
CA THR A 71 -0.50 -12.41 17.24
C THR A 71 -1.71 -11.49 17.18
N VAL A 72 -2.01 -10.91 16.00
CA VAL A 72 -3.19 -10.05 15.83
C VAL A 72 -4.46 -10.81 16.18
N ARG A 73 -4.59 -12.05 15.67
CA ARG A 73 -5.75 -12.91 15.96
C ARG A 73 -5.85 -13.28 17.44
N ALA A 74 -4.74 -13.64 18.08
CA ALA A 74 -4.72 -13.99 19.49
C ALA A 74 -5.12 -12.81 20.39
N LEU A 75 -4.64 -11.60 20.06
CA LEU A 75 -5.03 -10.39 20.77
C LEU A 75 -6.52 -10.08 20.56
N SER A 76 -7.05 -10.23 19.34
CA SER A 76 -8.48 -10.03 19.09
C SER A 76 -9.37 -10.94 19.93
N TYR A 77 -9.01 -12.22 20.09
CA TYR A 77 -9.76 -13.13 20.97
C TYR A 77 -9.70 -12.71 22.44
N ARG A 78 -8.53 -12.28 22.89
CA ARG A 78 -8.35 -11.86 24.29
C ARG A 78 -9.10 -10.56 24.61
N VAL A 79 -9.23 -9.66 23.65
CA VAL A 79 -10.08 -8.46 23.79
C VAL A 79 -11.54 -8.85 23.96
N ALA A 80 -12.08 -9.71 23.08
CA ALA A 80 -13.47 -10.14 23.17
C ALA A 80 -13.79 -10.86 24.50
N GLU A 81 -12.85 -11.68 25.01
CA GLU A 81 -13.01 -12.35 26.31
C GLU A 81 -13.07 -11.34 27.46
N LEU A 82 -12.19 -10.35 27.46
CA LEU A 82 -12.17 -9.31 28.50
C LEU A 82 -13.42 -8.45 28.46
N GLU A 83 -13.91 -8.10 27.28
CA GLU A 83 -15.18 -7.38 27.10
C GLU A 83 -16.35 -8.15 27.70
N GLY A 84 -16.43 -9.47 27.47
CA GLY A 84 -17.46 -10.32 28.07
C GLY A 84 -17.39 -10.35 29.60
N ARG A 85 -16.17 -10.46 30.16
CA ARG A 85 -15.95 -10.45 31.61
C ARG A 85 -16.32 -9.11 32.25
N ILE A 86 -16.03 -8.00 31.56
CA ILE A 86 -16.43 -6.67 32.02
C ILE A 86 -17.95 -6.56 32.05
N ALA A 87 -18.64 -6.96 30.98
CA ALA A 87 -20.09 -6.94 30.94
C ALA A 87 -20.72 -7.78 32.07
N GLU A 88 -20.20 -8.99 32.33
CA GLU A 88 -20.66 -9.84 33.44
C GLU A 88 -20.48 -9.19 34.81
N LEU A 89 -19.37 -8.49 35.03
CA LEU A 89 -19.10 -7.78 36.28
C LEU A 89 -19.99 -6.55 36.43
N GLU A 90 -20.20 -5.79 35.35
CA GLU A 90 -21.10 -4.64 35.33
C GLU A 90 -22.56 -5.04 35.61
N THR A 91 -22.98 -6.24 35.15
CA THR A 91 -24.35 -6.72 35.40
C THR A 91 -24.55 -7.24 36.84
N ARG A 92 -23.47 -7.43 37.61
CA ARG A 92 -23.49 -7.95 38.99
C ARG A 92 -23.36 -6.87 40.06
N LEU A 93 -23.14 -5.62 39.66
CA LEU A 93 -23.10 -4.42 40.51
C LEU A 93 -24.44 -3.69 40.47
#